data_AF-A0A916U9T1-F1
#
_entry.id   AF-A0A916U9T1-F1
#
_cell.length_a   1.000
_cell.length_b   1.000
_cell.length_c   1.000
_cell.angle_alpha   90.00
_cell.angle_beta   90.00
_cell.angle_gamma   90.00
#
_symmetry.space_group_name_H-M   'P 1'
#
loop_
_entity.id
_entity.type
_entity.pdbx_description
1 polymer ?
#
loop_
_entity_poly.entity_id
_entity_poly.type
_entity_poly.pdbx_seq_one_letter_code
_entity_poly.pdbx_strand_id
1 'polypeptide(L)' 'MDNKNTATQQASARQLIADIKAATGLSEAQIAKRLGISQPTVNRIVNGQGDCKTSTWMAITVLHQQVCLRPAPGNH' A
#
# COMPACT_ATOMS: atom_id res chain seq x y z
N MET A 1 -11.54 -20.44 21.70
CA MET A 1 -11.34 -19.03 22.12
C MET A 1 -11.26 -18.23 20.85
N ASP A 2 -12.44 -17.91 20.36
CA ASP A 2 -12.75 -17.61 18.98
C ASP A 2 -12.94 -16.11 18.89
N ASN A 3 -11.84 -15.39 18.63
CA ASN A 3 -11.88 -13.94 18.61
C ASN A 3 -12.44 -13.45 17.27
N LYS A 4 -13.75 -13.21 17.25
CA LYS A 4 -14.47 -12.53 16.16
C LYS A 4 -14.06 -11.05 16.14
N ASN A 5 -13.02 -10.71 15.37
CA ASN A 5 -12.73 -9.31 15.02
C ASN A 5 -13.17 -9.04 13.57
N THR A 6 -14.47 -8.87 13.37
CA THR A 6 -15.06 -8.37 12.12
C THR A 6 -15.35 -6.87 12.26
N ALA A 7 -14.33 -6.03 12.08
CA ALA A 7 -14.46 -4.59 11.77
C ALA A 7 -13.09 -4.03 11.35
N THR A 8 -12.94 -3.68 10.07
CA THR A 8 -11.97 -2.73 9.49
C THR A 8 -10.62 -2.57 10.23
N GLN A 9 -9.72 -3.55 10.12
CA GLN A 9 -8.33 -3.34 10.54
C GLN A 9 -7.73 -2.21 9.70
N GLN A 10 -7.26 -1.14 10.36
CA GLN A 10 -6.57 -0.04 9.69
C GLN A 10 -5.27 -0.59 9.09
N ALA A 11 -5.31 -0.94 7.80
CA ALA A 11 -4.20 -1.55 7.09
C ALA A 11 -3.00 -0.60 7.14
N SER A 12 -1.93 -0.97 7.86
CA SER A 12 -0.73 -0.13 7.95
C SER A 12 -0.15 0.21 6.58
N ALA A 13 0.61 1.29 6.47
CA ALA A 13 1.22 1.72 5.21
C ALA A 13 2.10 0.62 4.59
N ARG A 14 2.75 -0.18 5.45
CA ARG A 14 3.48 -1.39 5.06
C ARG A 14 2.57 -2.42 4.38
N GLN A 15 1.40 -2.69 4.95
CA GLN A 15 0.46 -3.66 4.40
C GLN A 15 -0.06 -3.20 3.03
N LEU A 16 -0.43 -1.92 2.91
CA LEU A 16 -0.86 -1.36 1.62
C LEU A 16 0.23 -1.45 0.56
N ILE A 17 1.50 -1.19 0.92
CA ILE A 17 2.63 -1.36 0.00
C ILE A 17 2.80 -2.83 -0.40
N ALA A 18 2.67 -3.78 0.54
CA ALA A 18 2.76 -5.21 0.24
C ALA A 18 1.66 -5.66 -0.73
N ASP A 19 0.42 -5.21 -0.52
CA ASP A 19 -0.70 -5.50 -1.42
C ASP A 19 -0.49 -4.89 -2.81
N ILE A 20 0.01 -3.65 -2.90
CA ILE A 20 0.38 -3.02 -4.18
C ILE A 20 1.43 -3.88 -4.90
N LYS A 21 2.46 -4.35 -4.19
CA LYS A 21 3.50 -5.22 -4.76
C LYS A 21 2.88 -6.51 -5.28
N ALA A 22 2.00 -7.15 -4.51
CA ALA A 22 1.32 -8.38 -4.91
C ALA A 22 0.41 -8.19 -6.14
N ALA A 23 -0.33 -7.08 -6.20
CA ALA A 23 -1.26 -6.79 -7.30
C ALA A 23 -0.56 -6.35 -8.60
N THR A 24 0.63 -5.74 -8.51
CA THR A 24 1.28 -5.09 -9.67
C THR A 24 2.63 -5.69 -10.07
N GLY A 25 3.26 -6.49 -9.21
CA GLY A 25 4.64 -6.99 -9.40
C GLY A 25 5.72 -5.91 -9.30
N LEU A 26 5.40 -4.71 -8.82
CA LEU A 26 6.36 -3.60 -8.74
C LEU A 26 7.37 -3.76 -7.60
N SER A 27 8.59 -3.30 -7.84
CA SER A 27 9.61 -3.12 -6.81
C SER A 27 9.37 -1.85 -5.99
N GLU A 28 9.93 -1.80 -4.78
CA GLU A 28 9.83 -0.63 -3.87
C GLU A 28 10.32 0.68 -4.51
N ALA A 29 11.38 0.61 -5.32
CA ALA A 29 11.87 1.78 -6.07
C ALA A 29 10.85 2.28 -7.11
N GLN A 30 10.10 1.38 -7.76
CA GLN A 30 9.07 1.76 -8.73
C GLN A 30 7.84 2.32 -8.03
N ILE A 31 7.46 1.75 -6.88
CA ILE A 31 6.40 2.28 -6.02
C ILE A 31 6.77 3.68 -5.53
N ALA A 32 8.01 3.90 -5.07
CA ALA A 32 8.51 5.21 -4.66
C ALA A 32 8.36 6.25 -5.79
N LYS A 33 8.78 5.89 -7.02
CA LYS A 33 8.60 6.75 -8.21
C LYS A 33 7.13 7.05 -8.49
N ARG A 34 6.24 6.06 -8.40
CA ARG A 34 4.79 6.26 -8.59
C ARG A 34 4.16 7.13 -7.53
N LEU A 35 4.62 7.03 -6.28
CA LEU A 35 4.15 7.82 -5.15
C LEU A 35 4.79 9.22 -5.09
N GLY A 36 5.79 9.52 -5.92
CA GLY A 36 6.52 10.79 -5.88
C GLY A 36 7.37 10.97 -4.62
N ILE A 37 7.77 9.88 -3.96
CA ILE A 37 8.59 9.90 -2.75
C ILE A 37 9.91 9.18 -2.96
N SER A 38 10.88 9.41 -2.07
CA SER A 38 12.18 8.75 -2.14
C SER A 38 12.09 7.27 -1.73
N GLN A 39 12.85 6.40 -2.38
CA GLN A 39 12.96 4.97 -2.01
C GLN A 39 13.35 4.74 -0.54
N PRO A 40 14.25 5.51 0.10
CA PRO A 40 14.55 5.36 1.53
C PRO A 40 13.32 5.57 2.43
N THR A 41 12.38 6.45 2.03
CA THR A 41 11.13 6.67 2.75
C THR A 41 10.25 5.42 2.69
N VAL A 42 10.15 4.79 1.52
CA VAL A 42 9.44 3.51 1.35
C VAL A 42 10.08 2.42 2.21
N ASN A 43 11.42 2.29 2.19
CA ASN A 43 12.13 1.31 3.00
C ASN A 43 11.88 1.51 4.50
N ARG A 44 11.89 2.76 4.99
CA ARG A 44 11.56 3.06 6.39
C ARG A 44 10.12 2.64 6.72
N ILE A 45 9.15 2.90 5.85
CA ILE A 45 7.76 2.50 6.05
C ILE A 45 7.65 0.97 6.13
N VAL A 46 8.29 0.25 5.20
CA VAL A 46 8.27 -1.22 5.16
C VAL A 46 8.95 -1.83 6.40
N ASN A 47 10.03 -1.20 6.87
CA ASN A 47 10.75 -1.62 8.08
C ASN A 47 10.12 -1.10 9.38
N GLY A 48 9.05 -0.30 9.32
CA GLY A 48 8.41 0.32 10.49
C GLY A 48 9.25 1.39 11.20
N GLN A 49 10.26 1.95 10.53
CA GLN A 49 11.25 2.88 11.09
C GLN A 49 10.94 4.35 10.80
N GLY A 50 9.68 4.77 10.88
CA GLY A 50 9.36 6.20 10.82
C GLY A 50 7.87 6.51 10.69
N ASP A 51 7.49 7.67 11.21
CA ASP A 51 6.14 8.19 11.10
C ASP A 51 5.78 8.45 9.64
N CYS A 52 4.79 7.71 9.15
CA CYS A 52 4.23 7.93 7.83
C CYS A 52 3.47 9.26 7.88
N LYS A 53 3.99 10.29 7.21
CA LYS A 53 3.29 11.57 7.06
C LYS A 53 1.91 11.35 6.45
N THR A 54 0.91 12.12 6.86
CA THR A 54 -0.46 12.03 6.35
C THR A 54 -0.54 12.10 4.83
N SER A 55 0.26 12.96 4.20
CA SER A 55 0.33 13.06 2.73
C SER A 55 0.84 11.77 2.07
N THR A 56 1.87 11.15 2.65
CA THR A 56 2.41 9.86 2.17
C THR A 56 1.39 8.75 2.35
N TRP A 57 0.70 8.73 3.49
CA TRP A 57 -0.38 7.78 3.75
C TRP A 57 -1.51 7.89 2.71
N MET A 58 -1.95 9.11 2.41
CA MET A 58 -2.99 9.34 1.40
C MET A 58 -2.53 8.86 0.01
N ALA A 59 -1.29 9.17 -0.39
CA ALA A 59 -0.75 8.71 -1.67
C ALA A 59 -0.71 7.18 -1.78
N ILE A 60 -0.28 6.49 -0.71
CA ILE A 60 -0.25 5.02 -0.65
C ILE A 60 -1.66 4.44 -0.76
N THR A 61 -2.62 5.02 -0.03
CA THR A 61 -4.02 4.58 -0.03
C THR A 61 -4.63 4.74 -1.43
N VAL A 62 -4.42 5.88 -2.07
CA VAL A 62 -4.91 6.13 -3.44
C VAL A 62 -4.31 5.15 -4.43
N LEU A 63 -3.01 4.90 -4.37
CA LEU A 63 -2.36 3.93 -5.27
C LEU A 63 -2.88 2.52 -5.04
N HIS A 64 -3.05 2.10 -3.77
CA HIS A 64 -3.61 0.80 -3.41
C HIS A 64 -5.02 0.62 -3.99
N GLN A 65 -5.88 1.64 -3.85
CA GLN A 65 -7.21 1.63 -4.44
C GLN A 65 -7.16 1.49 -5.97
N GLN A 66 -6.29 2.23 -6.67
CA GLN A 66 -6.19 2.18 -8.13
C GLN A 66 -5.76 0.82 -8.69
N VAL A 67 -4.96 0.06 -7.94
CA VAL A 67 -4.41 -1.22 -8.39
C VAL A 67 -5.20 -2.42 -7.86
N CYS A 68 -5.78 -2.30 -6.67
CA CYS A 68 -6.44 -3.40 -5.96
C CYS A 68 -7.98 -3.35 -6.07
N LEU A 69 -8.59 -2.17 -6.27
CA LEU A 69 -10.04 -2.02 -6.53
C LEU A 69 -10.40 -1.98 -8.02
N ARG A 70 -9.45 -2.19 -8.94
CA ARG A 70 -9.81 -2.35 -10.34
C ARG A 70 -10.31 -3.79 -10.54
N PRO A 71 -11.62 -4.04 -10.68
CA PRO A 71 -12.07 -5.32 -11.19
C PRO A 71 -11.43 -5.49 -12.58
N ALA A 72 -10.84 -6.66 -12.85
CA ALA A 72 -10.37 -6.99 -14.18
C ALA A 72 -11.46 -6.65 -15.20
N PRO A 73 -11.14 -6.05 -16.38
CA PRO A 73 -12.14 -5.89 -17.42
C PRO A 73 -12.67 -7.27 -17.76
N GLY A 74 -13.92 -7.54 -17.38
CA GLY A 74 -14.63 -8.73 -17.80
C GLY A 74 -14.73 -8.70 -19.33
N ASN A 75 -14.22 -9.76 -19.96
CA ASN A 75 -14.40 -10.02 -21.39
C ASN A 75 -15.88 -9.87 -21.76
N HIS A 76 -16.17 -9.06 -22.77
CA HIS A 76 -17.32 -9.23 -23.67
C HIS A 76 -16.77 -9.67 -25.01
#